data_AF-A0A7W9CG44-F1
#
_entry.id   AF-A0A7W9CG44-F1
#
_cell.length_a   1.000
_cell.length_b   1.000
_cell.length_c   1.000
_cell.angle_alpha   90.00
_cell.angle_beta   90.00
_cell.angle_gamma   90.00
#
_symmetry.space_group_name_H-M   'P 1'
#
loop_
_entity.id
_entity.type
_entity.pdbx_description
1 polymer ?
#
loop_
_entity_poly.entity_id
_entity_poly.type
_entity_poly.pdbx_seq_one_letter_code
_entity_poly.pdbx_strand_id
1 'polypeptide(L)' 'MNGVEQVTVRMIPDGRLSRREAAKFVGVASRTLANWKSRGVGPNQTKVGGRVFYRLADLQMFVADHEAAA' A
#
# COMPACT_ATOMS: atom_id res chain seq x y z
N MET A 1 19.45 22.17 2.45
CA MET A 1 19.36 21.45 1.16
C MET A 1 18.20 20.48 1.26
N ASN A 2 17.09 20.75 0.59
CA ASN A 2 15.89 19.90 0.66
C ASN A 2 16.11 18.66 -0.22
N GLY A 3 16.59 17.58 0.37
CA GLY A 3 16.78 16.29 -0.29
C GLY A 3 15.47 15.50 -0.34
N VAL A 4 14.57 15.87 -1.25
CA VAL A 4 13.35 15.07 -1.50
C VAL A 4 13.69 13.90 -2.44
N GLU A 5 13.62 12.67 -1.93
CA GLU A 5 13.76 11.47 -2.76
C GLU A 5 12.43 11.16 -3.44
N GLN A 6 12.40 11.21 -4.77
CA GLN A 6 11.21 10.91 -5.57
C GLN A 6 11.01 9.39 -5.65
N VAL A 7 9.96 8.88 -5.00
CA VAL A 7 9.62 7.45 -5.04
C VAL A 7 8.66 7.16 -6.19
N THR A 8 9.10 6.37 -7.17
CA THR A 8 8.22 5.90 -8.25
C THR A 8 7.42 4.67 -7.81
N VAL A 9 6.10 4.76 -7.94
CA VAL A 9 5.14 3.68 -7.67
C VAL A 9 4.54 3.19 -8.98
N ARG A 10 4.77 1.92 -9.33
CA ARG A 10 4.22 1.30 -10.53
C ARG A 10 2.84 0.71 -10.25
N MET A 11 1.87 1.12 -11.05
CA MET A 11 0.49 0.65 -11.00
C MET A 11 0.14 -0.11 -12.28
N ILE A 12 -0.68 -1.14 -12.14
CA ILE A 12 -1.30 -1.86 -13.27
C ILE A 12 -2.44 -1.00 -13.81
N PRO A 13 -2.74 -0.99 -15.13
CA PRO A 13 -3.80 -0.17 -15.72
C PRO A 13 -5.17 -0.25 -15.02
N ASP A 14 -5.46 -1.39 -14.39
CA ASP A 14 -6.67 -1.66 -13.62
C ASP A 14 -6.67 -1.06 -12.19
N GLY A 15 -5.77 -0.14 -11.87
CA GLY A 15 -5.73 0.53 -10.57
C GLY A 15 -5.14 -0.31 -9.42
N ARG A 16 -4.52 -1.45 -9.74
CA ARG A 16 -3.91 -2.38 -8.77
C ARG A 16 -2.42 -2.16 -8.60
N LEU A 17 -1.96 -2.24 -7.37
CA LEU A 17 -0.56 -2.20 -6.96
C LEU A 17 -0.14 -3.55 -6.40
N SER A 18 1.09 -3.96 -6.70
CA SER A 18 1.69 -5.10 -6.01
C SER A 18 1.95 -4.73 -4.54
N ARG A 19 2.15 -5.74 -3.67
CA ARG A 19 2.55 -5.48 -2.26
C ARG A 19 3.77 -4.57 -2.14
N ARG A 20 4.75 -4.68 -3.04
CA ARG A 20 5.94 -3.82 -3.01
C ARG A 20 5.60 -2.36 -3.30
N GLU A 21 4.79 -2.12 -4.32
CA GLU A 21 4.40 -0.78 -4.75
C GLU A 21 3.42 -0.14 -3.75
N ALA A 22 2.51 -0.94 -3.19
CA ALA A 22 1.65 -0.52 -2.09
C ALA A 22 2.44 -0.12 -0.84
N ALA A 23 3.52 -0.85 -0.53
CA ALA A 23 4.38 -0.53 0.61
C ALA A 23 5.10 0.81 0.43
N LYS A 24 5.61 1.07 -0.78
CA LYS A 24 6.17 2.38 -1.13
C LYS A 24 5.14 3.50 -1.02
N PHE A 25 3.91 3.25 -1.49
CA PHE A 25 2.83 4.23 -1.41
C PHE A 25 2.50 4.61 0.04
N VAL A 26 2.40 3.64 0.93
CA VAL A 26 2.10 3.87 2.36
C VAL A 26 3.33 4.31 3.16
N GLY A 27 4.54 4.21 2.60
CA GLY A 27 5.78 4.57 3.28
C GLY A 27 6.28 3.51 4.29
N VAL A 28 5.94 2.24 4.09
CA VAL A 28 6.35 1.13 4.98
C VAL A 28 7.13 0.05 4.23
N ALA A 29 7.76 -0.87 4.96
CA ALA A 29 8.36 -2.05 4.34
C ALA A 29 7.29 -3.04 3.84
N SER A 30 7.54 -3.70 2.71
CA SER A 30 6.61 -4.72 2.17
C SER A 30 6.33 -5.88 3.13
N ARG A 31 7.28 -6.20 4.02
CA ARG A 31 7.12 -7.17 5.11
C ARG A 31 6.16 -6.67 6.19
N THR A 32 6.09 -5.36 6.43
CA THR A 32 5.13 -4.73 7.36
C THR A 32 3.70 -4.95 6.87
N LEU A 33 3.43 -4.74 5.57
CA LEU A 33 2.10 -5.05 5.00
C LEU A 33 1.72 -6.53 5.15
N ALA A 34 2.68 -7.44 5.00
CA ALA A 34 2.42 -8.87 5.22
C ALA A 34 2.11 -9.17 6.70
N ASN A 35 2.82 -8.54 7.64
CA ASN A 35 2.57 -8.68 9.07
C ASN A 35 1.20 -8.11 9.48
N TRP A 36 0.88 -6.90 9.00
CA TRP A 36 -0.44 -6.30 9.19
C TRP A 36 -1.56 -7.23 8.78
N LYS A 37 -1.40 -7.89 7.62
CA LYS A 37 -2.40 -8.86 7.18
C LYS A 37 -2.60 -10.01 8.16
N SER A 38 -1.52 -10.57 8.72
CA SER A 38 -1.61 -11.64 9.73
C SER A 38 -2.27 -11.16 11.03
N ARG A 39 -2.12 -9.88 11.36
CA ARG A 39 -2.71 -9.24 12.54
C ARG A 39 -4.15 -8.74 12.30
N GLY A 40 -4.69 -8.91 11.10
CA GLY A 40 -6.03 -8.43 10.75
C GLY A 40 -6.14 -6.92 10.58
N VAL A 41 -5.02 -6.20 10.42
CA VAL A 41 -4.97 -4.74 10.23
C VAL A 41 -4.45 -4.38 8.84
N GLY A 42 -4.56 -3.11 8.46
CA GLY A 42 -4.02 -2.57 7.21
C GLY A 42 -5.04 -2.44 6.07
N PRO A 43 -4.59 -1.94 4.90
CA PRO A 43 -5.45 -1.72 3.75
C PRO A 43 -5.98 -3.02 3.15
N ASN A 44 -7.15 -2.95 2.52
CA ASN A 44 -7.78 -4.11 1.88
C ASN A 44 -6.88 -4.68 0.77
N GLN A 45 -6.77 -6.01 0.75
CA GLN A 45 -6.02 -6.72 -0.28
C GLN A 45 -6.97 -7.54 -1.16
N THR A 46 -6.67 -7.59 -2.45
CA THR A 46 -7.36 -8.43 -3.43
C THR A 46 -6.41 -9.51 -3.93
N LYS A 47 -6.87 -10.76 -3.95
CA LYS A 47 -6.12 -11.89 -4.53
C LYS A 47 -6.55 -12.11 -5.97
N VAL A 48 -5.59 -12.16 -6.90
CA VAL A 48 -5.83 -12.47 -8.31
C VAL A 48 -4.79 -13.47 -8.77
N GLY A 49 -5.23 -14.67 -9.18
CA GLY A 49 -4.33 -15.73 -9.66
C GLY A 49 -3.23 -16.12 -8.67
N GLY A 50 -3.55 -16.18 -7.37
CA GLY A 50 -2.59 -16.50 -6.31
C GLY A 50 -1.67 -15.35 -5.87
N ARG A 51 -1.69 -14.19 -6.56
CA ARG A 51 -0.91 -13.00 -6.20
C ARG A 51 -1.78 -12.00 -5.42
N VAL A 52 -1.14 -11.32 -4.47
CA VAL A 52 -1.77 -10.28 -3.65
C VAL A 52 -1.54 -8.91 -4.27
N PHE A 53 -2.64 -8.18 -4.46
CA PHE A 53 -2.67 -6.80 -4.92
C PHE A 53 -3.42 -5.93 -3.93
N TYR A 54 -3.16 -4.63 -4.00
CA TYR A 54 -3.89 -3.59 -3.28
C TYR A 54 -4.45 -2.62 -4.32
N ARG A 55 -5.69 -2.16 -4.16
CA ARG A 55 -6.18 -1.07 -5.01
C ARG A 55 -5.71 0.25 -4.43
N LEU A 56 -5.46 1.21 -5.31
CA LEU A 56 -5.07 2.55 -4.89
C LEU A 56 -6.10 3.19 -3.96
N ALA A 57 -7.39 3.04 -4.27
CA ALA A 57 -8.48 3.58 -3.45
C ALA A 57 -8.42 3.04 -2.01
N ASP A 58 -8.20 1.73 -1.84
CA ASP A 58 -8.08 1.13 -0.51
C ASP A 58 -6.84 1.63 0.25
N LEU A 59 -5.73 1.85 -0.46
CA LEU A 59 -4.51 2.42 0.15
C LEU A 59 -4.72 3.87 0.57
N GLN A 60 -5.36 4.68 -0.29
CA GLN A 60 -5.68 6.07 0.00
C GLN A 60 -6.63 6.20 1.19
N MET A 61 -7.69 5.39 1.23
CA MET A 61 -8.62 5.35 2.36
C MET A 61 -7.89 4.99 3.65
N PHE A 62 -7.00 3.98 3.61
CA PHE A 62 -6.22 3.60 4.77
C PHE A 62 -5.30 4.74 5.26
N VAL A 63 -4.60 5.42 4.35
CA VAL A 63 -3.75 6.56 4.72
C VAL A 63 -4.60 7.69 5.31
N ALA A 64 -5.71 8.04 4.67
CA ALA A 64 -6.60 9.10 5.14
C ALA A 64 -7.21 8.82 6.53
N ASP A 65 -7.62 7.57 6.78
CA ASP A 65 -8.13 7.12 8.09
C ASP A 65 -7.07 7.28 9.19
N HIS A 66 -5.81 6.93 8.88
CA HIS A 66 -4.69 7.06 9.81
C HIS A 66 -4.14 8.48 9.96
N GLU A 67 -4.30 9.35 8.96
CA GLU A 67 -3.98 10.78 9.05
C GLU A 67 -5.01 11.55 9.89
N ALA A 68 -6.30 11.22 9.76
CA ALA A 68 -7.36 11.87 10.53
C ALA A 68 -7.38 11.47 12.01
N ALA A 69 -6.71 10.37 12.37
CA ALA A 69 -6.58 9.88 13.73
C ALA A 69 -5.37 10.45 14.50
N ALA A 70 -4.60 11.37 13.89
CA ALA A 70 -3.42 12.03 14.48
C ALA A 70 -3.69 13.51 14.79
#